data_AF-A0A293LHR3-F1
#
_entry.id   AF-A0A293LHR3-F1
#
_cell.length_a   1.000
_cell.length_b   1.000
_cell.length_c   1.000
_cell.angle_alpha   90.00
_cell.angle_beta   90.00
_cell.angle_gamma   90.00
#
_symmetry.space_group_name_H-M   'P 1'
#
loop_
_entity.id
_entity.type
_entity.pdbx_description
1 polymer ?
#
loop_
_entity_poly.entity_id
_entity_poly.type
_entity_poly.pdbx_seq_one_letter_code
_entity_poly.pdbx_strand_id
1 'polypeptide(L)'
;MAVPATTHANDVLSLQPQTLKILDRHQFEIGKWLLGGNFATAHLTITGEIGWSTYKERDARSKLSYLGRLIHLPNHHYAKIIFNYTSGTAD
;
A
#
# COMPACT_ATOMS: atom_id res chain seq x y z
N MET A 1 1.29 3.07 -11.40
CA MET A 1 0.90 4.12 -10.44
C MET A 1 2.15 4.75 -9.89
N ALA A 2 2.21 6.08 -9.89
CA ALA A 2 3.32 6.83 -9.33
C ALA A 2 3.22 6.85 -7.80
N VAL A 3 4.36 6.96 -7.13
CA VAL A 3 4.46 7.02 -5.65
C VAL A 3 5.36 8.20 -5.32
N PRO A 4 4.97 9.12 -4.41
CA PRO A 4 5.87 10.17 -3.94
C PRO A 4 7.18 9.55 -3.43
N ALA A 5 8.33 10.13 -3.79
CA ALA A 5 9.65 9.61 -3.42
C ALA A 5 9.80 9.41 -1.89
N THR A 6 9.16 10.27 -1.09
CA THR A 6 9.14 10.19 0.38
C THR A 6 8.37 8.99 0.94
N THR A 7 7.63 8.28 0.09
CA THR A 7 6.76 7.16 0.48
C THR A 7 7.15 5.83 -0.18
N HIS A 8 8.28 5.82 -0.88
CA HIS A 8 8.87 4.63 -1.47
C HIS A 8 9.23 3.63 -0.36
N ALA A 9 8.82 2.37 -0.51
CA ALA A 9 8.96 1.27 0.47
C ALA A 9 7.99 1.24 1.67
N ASN A 10 6.96 2.10 1.72
CA ASN A 10 5.91 1.98 2.74
C ASN A 10 5.05 0.71 2.63
N ASP A 11 5.13 0.01 1.49
CA ASP A 11 4.52 -1.30 1.23
C ASP A 11 4.90 -2.36 2.29
N VAL A 12 5.95 -2.15 3.09
CA VAL A 12 6.44 -3.11 4.10
C VAL A 12 5.96 -2.77 5.53
N LEU A 13 5.40 -1.59 5.76
CA LEU A 13 5.06 -1.14 7.12
C LEU A 13 3.61 -1.47 7.49
N SER A 14 3.42 -2.28 8.53
CA SER A 14 2.10 -2.48 9.15
C SER A 14 1.79 -1.30 10.07
N LEU A 15 1.24 -0.22 9.51
CA LEU A 15 0.89 0.99 10.24
C LEU A 15 -0.51 0.92 10.86
N GLN A 16 -0.69 1.59 12.01
CA GLN A 16 -1.99 1.72 12.64
C GLN A 16 -2.95 2.51 11.73
N PRO A 17 -4.27 2.21 11.71
CA PRO A 17 -5.24 2.91 10.86
C PRO A 17 -5.26 4.43 11.04
N GLN A 18 -4.97 4.93 12.25
CA GLN A 18 -4.87 6.37 12.54
C GLN A 18 -3.67 7.00 11.84
N THR A 19 -2.51 6.34 11.88
CA THR A 19 -1.29 6.78 11.20
C THR A 19 -1.49 6.83 9.68
N LEU A 20 -2.15 5.81 9.11
CA LEU A 20 -2.48 5.79 7.68
C LEU A 20 -3.35 6.98 7.26
N LYS A 21 -4.37 7.32 8.05
CA LYS A 21 -5.22 8.49 7.78
C LYS A 21 -4.43 9.81 7.79
N ILE A 22 -3.51 9.96 8.73
CA ILE A 22 -2.66 11.16 8.83
C ILE A 22 -1.72 11.25 7.62
N LEU A 23 -1.10 10.13 7.24
CA LEU A 23 -0.19 10.07 6.10
C LEU A 23 -0.91 10.32 4.76
N ASP A 24 -2.10 9.73 4.56
CA ASP A 24 -2.94 10.01 3.38
C ASP A 24 -3.28 11.49 3.33
N ARG A 25 -3.67 12.11 4.45
CA ARG A 25 -3.96 13.55 4.52
C ARG A 25 -2.77 14.39 4.05
N HIS A 26 -1.59 14.15 4.59
CA HIS A 26 -0.40 14.92 4.20
C HIS A 26 0.02 14.67 2.75
N GLN A 27 -0.12 13.43 2.25
CA GLN A 27 0.09 13.15 0.83
C GLN A 27 -0.85 13.99 -0.05
N PHE A 28 -2.12 14.12 0.31
CA PHE A 28 -3.05 14.97 -0.43
C PHE A 28 -2.72 16.45 -0.30
N GLU A 29 -2.33 16.93 0.88
CA GLU A 29 -1.90 18.33 1.06
C GLU A 29 -0.72 18.68 0.14
N ILE A 30 0.29 17.81 0.05
CA ILE A 30 1.42 17.97 -0.87
C ILE A 30 0.96 17.91 -2.33
N GLY A 31 0.06 16.97 -2.67
CA GLY A 31 -0.49 16.84 -4.02
C GLY A 31 -1.24 18.09 -4.48
N LYS A 32 -2.01 18.72 -3.58
CA LYS A 32 -2.67 20.01 -3.87
C LYS A 32 -1.66 21.10 -4.16
N TRP A 33 -0.62 21.20 -3.33
CA TRP A 33 0.43 22.21 -3.48
C TRP A 33 1.17 22.06 -4.81
N LEU A 34 1.52 20.83 -5.20
CA LEU A 34 2.19 20.53 -6.48
C LEU A 34 1.34 20.89 -7.70
N LEU A 35 0.02 20.74 -7.62
CA LEU A 35 -0.90 21.12 -8.68
C LEU A 35 -1.19 22.64 -8.72
N GLY A 36 -0.61 23.43 -7.82
CA GLY A 36 -0.98 24.85 -7.65
C GLY A 36 -2.43 25.02 -7.19
N GLY A 37 -3.02 23.98 -6.61
CA GLY A 37 -4.41 23.93 -6.19
C GLY A 37 -4.67 24.64 -4.86
N ASN A 38 -5.94 24.94 -4.59
CA ASN A 38 -6.39 25.50 -3.32
C ASN A 38 -7.21 24.47 -2.52
N PHE A 39 -7.86 24.89 -1.44
CA PHE A 39 -8.66 23.99 -0.59
C PHE A 39 -9.81 23.27 -1.33
N ALA A 40 -10.29 23.81 -2.45
CA ALA A 40 -11.34 23.24 -3.28
C ALA A 40 -10.85 22.16 -4.27
N THR A 41 -9.53 21.95 -4.39
CA THR A 41 -8.99 20.89 -5.24
C THR A 41 -9.38 19.52 -4.70
N ALA A 42 -10.15 18.78 -5.51
CA ALA A 42 -10.64 17.46 -5.15
C ALA A 42 -9.49 16.44 -5.02
N HIS A 43 -9.60 15.52 -4.06
CA HIS A 43 -8.61 14.45 -3.90
C HIS A 43 -8.53 13.54 -5.13
N LEU A 44 -9.65 13.39 -5.86
CA LEU A 44 -9.69 12.62 -7.10
C LEU A 44 -8.81 13.22 -8.19
N THR A 45 -8.66 14.54 -8.24
CA THR A 45 -7.76 15.22 -9.16
C THR A 45 -6.31 14.85 -8.86
N ILE A 46 -5.93 14.72 -7.59
CA ILE A 46 -4.58 14.35 -7.18
C ILE A 46 -4.28 12.90 -7.56
N THR A 47 -5.22 11.99 -7.30
CA THR A 47 -5.04 10.57 -7.66
C THR A 47 -5.07 10.34 -9.18
N GLY A 48 -5.86 11.13 -9.92
CA GLY A 48 -5.99 11.03 -11.37
C GLY A 48 -4.84 11.68 -12.13
N GLU A 49 -4.60 12.98 -11.88
CA GLU A 49 -3.60 13.78 -12.61
C GLU A 49 -2.16 13.41 -12.21
N ILE A 50 -1.89 13.27 -10.91
CA ILE A 50 -0.56 12.90 -10.42
C ILE A 50 -0.35 11.37 -10.46
N GLY A 51 -1.44 10.59 -10.56
CA GLY A 51 -1.37 9.14 -10.61
C GLY A 51 -0.88 8.50 -9.30
N TRP A 52 -1.03 9.20 -8.17
CA TRP A 52 -0.59 8.74 -6.86
C TRP A 52 -1.57 7.73 -6.26
N SER A 53 -1.04 6.58 -5.85
CA SER A 53 -1.84 5.58 -5.11
C SER A 53 -2.04 6.01 -3.65
N THR A 54 -3.14 5.58 -3.03
CA THR A 54 -3.34 5.75 -1.57
C THR A 54 -2.42 4.81 -0.78
N TYR A 55 -2.20 5.08 0.51
CA TYR A 55 -1.45 4.15 1.36
C TYR A 55 -2.15 2.79 1.51
N LYS A 56 -3.49 2.78 1.53
CA LYS A 56 -4.27 1.54 1.57
C LYS A 56 -4.09 0.68 0.33
N GLU A 57 -4.08 1.30 -0.86
CA GLU A 57 -3.81 0.59 -2.12
C GLU A 57 -2.40 -0.01 -2.15
N ARG A 58 -1.41 0.70 -1.62
CA ARG A 58 -0.03 0.24 -1.48
C ARG A 58 0.08 -0.99 -0.58
N ASP A 59 -0.50 -0.91 0.62
CA ASP A 59 -0.54 -2.03 1.57
C ASP A 59 -1.26 -3.26 0.98
N ALA A 60 -2.42 -3.05 0.34
CA ALA A 60 -3.15 -4.12 -0.32
C ALA A 60 -2.31 -4.79 -1.43
N ARG A 61 -1.65 -3.99 -2.27
CA ARG A 61 -0.77 -4.50 -3.34
C ARG A 61 0.41 -5.29 -2.78
N SER A 62 1.02 -4.81 -1.70
CA SER A 62 2.13 -5.51 -1.04
C SER A 62 1.70 -6.88 -0.50
N LYS A 63 0.57 -6.93 0.21
CA LYS A 63 -0.01 -8.17 0.74
C LYS A 63 -0.36 -9.16 -0.36
N LEU A 64 -0.99 -8.68 -1.44
CA LEU A 64 -1.29 -9.51 -2.61
C LEU A 64 -0.01 -10.05 -3.28
N SER A 65 1.01 -9.22 -3.44
CA SER A 65 2.30 -9.66 -4.00
C SER A 65 3.00 -10.68 -3.10
N TYR A 66 2.96 -10.49 -1.78
CA TYR A 66 3.48 -11.46 -0.82
C TYR A 66 2.72 -12.79 -0.90
N LEU A 67 1.37 -12.76 -0.89
CA LEU A 67 0.55 -13.95 -1.05
C LEU A 67 0.82 -14.66 -2.38
N GLY A 68 0.93 -13.93 -3.48
CA GLY A 68 1.28 -14.49 -4.79
C GLY A 68 2.61 -15.24 -4.76
N ARG A 69 3.64 -14.67 -4.12
CA ARG A 69 4.93 -15.35 -3.92
C ARG A 69 4.79 -16.59 -3.04
N LEU A 70 4.01 -16.49 -1.97
CA LEU A 70 3.80 -17.56 -1.00
C LEU A 70 3.06 -18.76 -1.61
N ILE A 71 2.13 -18.54 -2.52
CA ILE A 71 1.40 -19.61 -3.23
C ILE A 71 2.36 -20.47 -4.06
N HIS A 72 3.35 -19.85 -4.71
CA HIS A 72 4.31 -20.54 -5.60
C HIS A 72 5.60 -20.98 -4.89
N LEU A 73 5.73 -20.70 -3.59
CA LEU A 73 6.91 -21.08 -2.83
C LEU A 73 6.90 -22.61 -2.56
N PRO A 74 8.04 -23.31 -2.74
CA PRO A 74 8.10 -24.75 -2.44
C PRO A 74 7.77 -25.09 -0.98
N ASN A 75 7.16 -26.26 -0.75
CA ASN A 75 6.68 -26.69 0.57
C ASN A 75 7.77 -26.90 1.63
N HIS A 76 9.04 -26.98 1.25
CA HIS A 76 10.15 -27.08 2.22
C HIS A 76 10.53 -25.71 2.82
N HIS A 77 10.06 -24.59 2.26
CA HIS A 77 10.33 -23.28 2.82
C HIS A 77 9.48 -23.02 4.05
N TYR A 78 10.12 -22.55 5.11
CA TYR A 78 9.48 -22.27 6.40
C TYR A 78 8.24 -21.36 6.29
N ALA A 79 8.31 -20.32 5.46
CA ALA A 79 7.18 -19.41 5.24
C ALA A 79 5.95 -20.13 4.64
N LYS A 80 6.16 -21.10 3.74
CA LYS A 80 5.10 -21.91 3.12
C LYS A 80 4.49 -22.88 4.13
N ILE A 81 5.34 -23.52 4.95
CA ILE A 81 4.91 -24.44 6.01
C ILE A 81 4.01 -23.72 7.01
N ILE A 82 4.46 -22.55 7.52
CA ILE A 82 3.65 -21.74 8.44
C ILE A 82 2.35 -21.33 7.76
N PHE A 83 2.40 -20.86 6.52
CA PHE A 83 1.22 -20.43 5.79
C PHE A 83 0.18 -21.55 5.71
N ASN A 84 0.58 -22.74 5.27
CA ASN A 84 -0.32 -23.90 5.16
C ASN A 84 -0.91 -24.28 6.53
N TYR A 85 -0.09 -24.25 7.60
CA TYR A 85 -0.54 -24.50 8.98
C TYR A 85 -1.58 -23.48 9.45
N THR A 86 -1.34 -22.18 9.23
CA THR A 86 -2.28 -21.12 9.63
C THR A 86 -3.55 -21.06 8.77
N SER A 87 -3.49 -21.57 7.54
CA SER A 87 -4.60 -21.51 6.57
C SER A 87 -5.57 -22.68 6.71
N GLY A 88 -5.29 -23.66 7.58
CA GLY A 88 -6.10 -24.88 7.73
C GLY A 88 -6.04 -25.81 6.51
N THR A 89 -5.11 -25.59 5.60
CA THR A 89 -4.79 -26.46 4.46
C THR A 89 -3.61 -27.36 4.79
N ALA A 90 -3.60 -27.88 6.02
CA ALA A 90 -2.72 -28.96 6.42
C ALA A 90 -3.55 -30.23 6.30
N ASP A 91 -3.24 -31.03 5.28
CA ASP A 91 -3.55 -32.46 5.34
C ASP A 91 -2.81 -33.10 6.53
#